data_AF-A0A1I5FSH0-F1
#
_entry.id   AF-A0A1I5FSH0-F1
#
_cell.length_a   1.000
_cell.length_b   1.000
_cell.length_c   1.000
_cell.angle_alpha   90.00
_cell.angle_beta   90.00
_cell.angle_gamma   90.00
#
_symmetry.space_group_name_H-M   'P 1'
#
loop_
_entity.id
_entity.type
_entity.pdbx_description
1 polymer ?
#
loop_
_entity_poly.entity_id
_entity_poly.type
_entity_poly.pdbx_seq_one_letter_code
_entity_poly.pdbx_strand_id
1 'polypeptide(L)'
;MNKKIGIISSIVNLCAVVGFALCMLLGSNFGSYFICMFIAFSFVPMICTLVVYSEPENKAAGYTAMIFAGIYAVLILLVYFAQVTVINLESLNEQALKILDFQKFGLFFNYDLLGYGLMALSTFFAGLTIESETKADKWLKALLLIHGVFFISCLIMPMLGLFTEDMQGADWIGVAVLEFWCIYFIPIDILMILHLKKKS
;
A
#
# COMPACT_ATOMS: atom_id res chain seq x y z
N MET A 1 11.01 8.17 -21.48
CA MET A 1 9.58 7.95 -21.16
C MET A 1 9.41 7.30 -19.80
N ASN A 2 10.06 6.15 -19.54
CA ASN A 2 9.98 5.38 -18.28
C ASN A 2 10.25 6.22 -17.02
N LYS A 3 11.34 7.00 -16.99
CA LYS A 3 11.61 7.96 -15.90
C LYS A 3 10.45 8.90 -15.59
N LYS A 4 9.78 9.44 -16.60
CA LYS A 4 8.63 10.35 -16.41
C LYS A 4 7.46 9.59 -15.79
N ILE A 5 7.20 8.36 -16.25
CA ILE A 5 6.16 7.49 -15.67
C ILE A 5 6.44 7.27 -14.19
N GLY A 6 7.65 6.83 -13.82
CA GLY A 6 7.99 6.58 -12.43
C GLY A 6 7.96 7.82 -11.54
N ILE A 7 8.40 8.98 -12.03
CA ILE A 7 8.33 10.23 -11.26
C ILE A 7 6.87 10.65 -11.05
N ILE A 8 6.05 10.63 -12.10
CA ILE A 8 4.63 10.99 -12.00
C ILE A 8 3.91 10.02 -11.07
N SER A 9 4.14 8.71 -11.21
CA SER A 9 3.53 7.73 -10.33
C SER A 9 3.95 7.93 -8.87
N SER A 10 5.23 8.21 -8.60
CA SER A 10 5.68 8.49 -7.23
C SER A 10 5.05 9.77 -6.66
N ILE A 11 4.83 10.81 -7.48
CA ILE A 11 4.12 12.02 -7.05
C ILE A 11 2.64 11.73 -6.78
N VAL A 12 1.97 10.97 -7.64
CA VAL A 12 0.58 10.55 -7.41
C VAL A 12 0.48 9.73 -6.14
N ASN A 13 1.42 8.82 -5.90
CA ASN A 13 1.47 8.01 -4.68
C ASN A 13 1.60 8.89 -3.44
N LEU A 14 2.55 9.84 -3.44
CA LEU A 14 2.74 10.77 -2.34
C LEU A 14 1.48 11.59 -2.05
N CYS A 15 0.86 12.16 -3.09
CA CYS A 15 -0.38 12.93 -2.96
C CYS A 15 -1.53 12.06 -2.44
N ALA A 16 -1.64 10.82 -2.91
CA ALA A 16 -2.66 9.89 -2.48
C ALA A 16 -2.45 9.43 -1.03
N VAL A 17 -1.21 9.15 -0.61
CA VAL A 17 -0.89 8.82 0.80
C VAL A 17 -1.26 9.97 1.72
N VAL A 18 -0.89 11.21 1.37
CA VAL A 18 -1.26 12.39 2.15
C VAL A 18 -2.77 12.62 2.16
N GLY A 19 -3.43 12.48 1.01
CA GLY A 19 -4.89 12.64 0.90
C GLY A 19 -5.65 11.57 1.68
N PHE A 20 -5.16 10.33 1.69
CA PHE A 20 -5.71 9.22 2.46
C PHE A 20 -5.63 9.48 3.96
N ALA A 21 -4.45 9.88 4.46
CA ALA A 21 -4.27 10.30 5.85
C ALA A 21 -5.25 11.42 6.24
N LEU A 22 -5.30 12.49 5.45
CA LEU A 22 -6.23 13.60 5.70
C LEU A 22 -7.70 13.14 5.72
N CYS A 23 -8.10 12.25 4.81
CA CYS A 23 -9.47 11.74 4.80
C CYS A 23 -9.80 10.93 6.06
N MET A 24 -8.87 10.12 6.56
CA MET A 24 -9.05 9.36 7.80
C MET A 24 -9.14 10.29 9.02
N LEU A 25 -8.26 11.28 9.14
CA LEU A 25 -8.29 12.26 10.22
C LEU A 25 -9.55 13.12 10.24
N LEU A 26 -10.14 13.36 9.07
CA LEU A 26 -11.41 14.08 8.92
C LEU A 26 -12.65 13.17 9.06
N GLY A 27 -12.47 11.86 9.29
CA GLY A 27 -13.57 10.90 9.44
C GLY A 27 -14.32 10.57 8.16
N SER A 28 -13.72 10.82 6.99
CA SER A 28 -14.35 10.58 5.68
C SER A 28 -14.00 9.18 5.16
N ASN A 29 -14.83 8.18 5.47
CA ASN A 29 -14.65 6.81 5.00
C ASN A 29 -14.64 6.71 3.47
N PHE A 30 -15.64 7.29 2.79
CA PHE A 30 -15.70 7.29 1.31
C PHE A 30 -14.44 7.90 0.69
N GLY A 31 -14.02 9.08 1.18
CA GLY A 31 -12.80 9.74 0.71
C GLY A 31 -11.56 8.88 0.94
N SER A 32 -11.45 8.23 2.10
CA SER A 32 -10.33 7.34 2.43
C SER A 32 -10.26 6.18 1.43
N TYR A 33 -11.37 5.46 1.23
CA TYR A 33 -11.42 4.34 0.29
C TYR A 33 -11.12 4.77 -1.15
N PHE A 34 -11.72 5.89 -1.58
CA PHE A 34 -11.51 6.40 -2.94
C PHE A 34 -10.07 6.80 -3.20
N ILE A 35 -9.44 7.55 -2.28
CA ILE A 35 -8.06 7.99 -2.42
C ILE A 35 -7.09 6.81 -2.31
N CYS A 36 -7.38 5.80 -1.47
CA CYS A 36 -6.52 4.63 -1.35
C CYS A 36 -6.39 3.84 -2.67
N MET A 37 -7.43 3.83 -3.52
CA MET A 37 -7.32 3.25 -4.86
C MET A 37 -6.24 3.92 -5.71
N PHE A 38 -6.02 5.23 -5.55
CA PHE A 38 -4.95 5.94 -6.26
C PHE A 38 -3.56 5.53 -5.78
N ILE A 39 -3.39 5.19 -4.50
CA ILE A 39 -2.14 4.59 -3.98
C ILE A 39 -1.86 3.29 -4.75
N ALA A 40 -2.86 2.42 -4.89
CA ALA A 40 -2.72 1.17 -5.66
C ALA A 40 -2.37 1.42 -7.14
N PHE A 41 -3.07 2.35 -7.80
CA PHE A 41 -2.82 2.70 -9.21
C PHE A 41 -1.44 3.29 -9.44
N SER A 42 -0.91 4.10 -8.51
CA SER A 42 0.42 4.69 -8.64
C SER A 42 1.54 3.76 -8.22
N PHE A 43 1.31 2.86 -7.27
CA PHE A 43 2.34 1.98 -6.73
C PHE A 43 2.88 1.02 -7.80
N VAL A 44 2.02 0.41 -8.60
CA VAL A 44 2.43 -0.53 -9.65
C VAL A 44 3.42 0.09 -10.67
N PRO A 45 3.09 1.19 -11.37
CA PRO A 45 4.03 1.81 -12.32
C PRO A 45 5.29 2.36 -11.63
N MET A 46 5.21 2.75 -10.35
CA MET A 46 6.38 3.12 -9.56
C MET A 46 7.35 1.94 -9.40
N ILE A 47 6.85 0.77 -8.99
CA ILE A 47 7.67 -0.45 -8.86
C ILE A 47 8.17 -0.93 -10.23
N CYS A 48 7.33 -0.94 -11.27
CA CYS A 48 7.76 -1.29 -12.63
C CYS A 48 8.94 -0.43 -13.08
N THR A 49 8.95 0.86 -12.74
CA THR A 49 10.04 1.76 -13.10
C THR A 49 11.34 1.42 -12.36
N LEU A 50 11.28 0.94 -11.10
CA LEU A 50 12.47 0.40 -10.43
C LEU A 50 13.03 -0.81 -11.16
N VAL A 51 12.17 -1.73 -11.60
CA VAL A 51 12.61 -2.90 -12.37
C VAL A 51 13.29 -2.49 -13.68
N VAL A 52 12.79 -1.45 -14.35
CA VAL A 52 13.42 -0.93 -15.58
C VAL A 52 14.85 -0.46 -15.30
N TYR A 53 15.05 0.28 -14.21
CA TYR A 53 16.34 0.87 -13.84
C TYR A 53 17.23 -0.02 -12.96
N SER A 54 16.80 -1.25 -12.66
CA SER A 54 17.60 -2.20 -11.90
C SER A 54 18.69 -2.85 -12.74
N GLU A 55 19.81 -3.19 -12.11
CA GLU A 55 20.86 -3.98 -12.75
C GLU A 55 20.38 -5.36 -13.23
N PRO A 56 21.00 -5.93 -14.28
CA PRO A 56 20.65 -7.24 -14.82
C PRO A 56 20.65 -8.37 -13.78
N GLU A 57 21.62 -8.35 -12.86
CA GLU A 57 21.75 -9.33 -11.76
C GLU A 57 20.60 -9.28 -10.75
N ASN A 58 19.91 -8.15 -10.65
CA ASN A 58 18.81 -7.93 -9.69
C ASN A 58 17.41 -8.12 -10.31
N LYS A 59 17.31 -8.58 -11.57
CA LYS A 59 16.03 -8.69 -12.28
C LYS A 59 15.07 -9.68 -11.65
N ALA A 60 15.56 -10.76 -11.05
CA ALA A 60 14.71 -11.69 -10.32
C ALA A 60 13.96 -10.99 -9.17
N ALA A 61 14.69 -10.23 -8.34
CA ALA A 61 14.08 -9.43 -7.28
C ALA A 61 13.12 -8.38 -7.84
N GLY A 62 13.49 -7.70 -8.93
CA GLY A 62 12.61 -6.73 -9.58
C GLY A 62 11.30 -7.33 -10.07
N TYR A 63 11.33 -8.45 -10.78
CA TYR A 63 10.11 -9.11 -11.25
C TYR A 63 9.26 -9.64 -10.11
N THR A 64 9.88 -10.19 -9.06
CA THR A 64 9.15 -10.59 -7.84
C THR A 64 8.45 -9.39 -7.19
N ALA A 65 9.14 -8.25 -7.08
CA ALA A 65 8.54 -7.02 -6.55
C ALA A 65 7.33 -6.56 -7.38
N MET A 66 7.45 -6.58 -8.70
CA MET A 66 6.40 -6.19 -9.63
C MET A 66 5.17 -7.10 -9.54
N ILE A 67 5.36 -8.41 -9.45
CA ILE A 67 4.26 -9.37 -9.31
C ILE A 67 3.51 -9.11 -8.00
N PHE A 68 4.22 -8.98 -6.87
CA PHE A 68 3.59 -8.68 -5.59
C PHE A 68 2.88 -7.32 -5.58
N ALA A 69 3.44 -6.30 -6.24
CA ALA A 69 2.77 -5.01 -6.42
C ALA A 69 1.45 -5.15 -7.18
N GLY A 70 1.42 -5.97 -8.23
CA GLY A 70 0.21 -6.26 -8.99
C GLY A 70 -0.86 -6.96 -8.16
N ILE A 71 -0.48 -7.99 -7.38
CA ILE A 71 -1.43 -8.71 -6.52
C ILE A 71 -1.97 -7.79 -5.41
N TYR A 72 -1.10 -6.99 -4.78
CA TYR A 72 -1.51 -5.94 -3.84
C TYR A 72 -2.57 -5.03 -4.47
N ALA A 73 -2.29 -4.47 -5.65
CA ALA A 73 -3.21 -3.55 -6.29
C ALA A 73 -4.57 -4.19 -6.57
N VAL A 74 -4.59 -5.44 -7.05
CA VAL A 74 -5.85 -6.17 -7.29
C VAL A 74 -6.65 -6.34 -6.00
N LEU A 75 -6.04 -6.79 -4.91
CA LEU A 75 -6.74 -7.01 -3.63
C LEU A 75 -7.33 -5.69 -3.09
N ILE A 76 -6.52 -4.64 -3.06
CA ILE A 76 -6.91 -3.33 -2.58
C ILE A 76 -8.03 -2.72 -3.41
N LEU A 77 -7.92 -2.80 -4.75
CA LEU A 77 -8.96 -2.29 -5.63
C LEU A 77 -10.27 -3.08 -5.48
N LEU A 78 -10.22 -4.40 -5.33
CA LEU A 78 -11.44 -5.19 -5.09
C LEU A 78 -12.15 -4.77 -3.80
N VAL A 79 -11.40 -4.59 -2.71
CA VAL A 79 -11.96 -4.16 -1.43
C VAL A 79 -12.55 -2.76 -1.53
N TYR A 80 -11.75 -1.77 -1.92
CA TYR A 80 -12.19 -0.37 -1.88
C TYR A 80 -13.18 0.00 -2.97
N PHE A 81 -13.11 -0.64 -4.15
CA PHE A 81 -14.13 -0.43 -5.17
C PHE A 81 -15.49 -0.94 -4.68
N ALA A 82 -15.54 -2.07 -3.98
CA ALA A 82 -16.77 -2.56 -3.38
C ALA A 82 -17.27 -1.67 -2.23
N GLN A 83 -16.37 -1.09 -1.42
CA GLN A 83 -16.76 -0.11 -0.39
C GLN A 83 -17.45 1.13 -0.98
N VAL A 84 -16.88 1.71 -2.04
CA VAL A 84 -17.43 2.95 -2.65
C VAL A 84 -18.62 2.70 -3.56
N THR A 85 -18.88 1.45 -3.95
CA THR A 85 -20.02 1.05 -4.78
C THR A 85 -21.10 0.37 -3.95
N VAL A 86 -20.98 -0.94 -3.75
CA VAL A 86 -22.02 -1.78 -3.13
C VAL A 86 -22.32 -1.34 -1.70
N ILE A 87 -21.29 -1.17 -0.85
CA ILE A 87 -21.50 -0.81 0.57
C ILE A 87 -22.08 0.61 0.71
N ASN A 88 -21.63 1.55 -0.13
CA ASN A 88 -22.06 2.94 -0.06
C ASN A 88 -23.42 3.21 -0.70
N LEU A 89 -23.84 2.43 -1.70
CA LEU A 89 -25.05 2.70 -2.50
C LEU A 89 -26.23 1.77 -2.17
N GLU A 90 -25.97 0.57 -1.64
CA GLU A 90 -27.01 -0.42 -1.38
C GLU A 90 -27.30 -0.56 0.12
N SER A 91 -28.54 -0.90 0.46
CA SER A 91 -28.93 -1.29 1.81
C SER A 91 -28.79 -2.80 1.98
N LEU A 92 -27.57 -3.24 2.31
CA LEU A 92 -27.28 -4.65 2.58
C LEU A 92 -27.87 -5.11 3.91
N ASN A 93 -28.14 -6.41 4.02
CA ASN A 93 -28.50 -7.02 5.30
C ASN A 93 -27.29 -7.15 6.23
N GLU A 94 -27.54 -7.33 7.53
CA GLU A 94 -26.49 -7.46 8.55
C GLU A 94 -25.47 -8.56 8.25
N GLN A 95 -25.93 -9.71 7.75
CA GLN A 95 -25.01 -10.82 7.46
C GLN A 95 -24.01 -10.47 6.35
N ALA A 96 -24.46 -9.75 5.32
CA ALA A 96 -23.59 -9.27 4.25
C ALA A 96 -22.64 -8.17 4.75
N LEU A 97 -23.12 -7.23 5.57
CA LEU A 97 -22.29 -6.18 6.16
C LEU A 97 -21.16 -6.74 7.02
N LYS A 98 -21.43 -7.76 7.85
CA LYS A 98 -20.39 -8.42 8.67
C LYS A 98 -19.22 -8.99 7.86
N ILE A 99 -19.48 -9.37 6.59
CA ILE A 99 -18.47 -9.96 5.71
C ILE A 99 -17.79 -8.88 4.86
N LEU A 100 -18.57 -7.94 4.32
CA LEU A 100 -18.15 -7.04 3.24
C LEU A 100 -17.85 -5.61 3.70
N ASP A 101 -18.44 -5.13 4.80
CA ASP A 101 -18.10 -3.81 5.33
C ASP A 101 -16.72 -3.87 5.98
N PHE A 102 -15.80 -3.05 5.47
CA PHE A 102 -14.43 -2.99 5.96
C PHE A 102 -14.37 -2.62 7.45
N GLN A 103 -15.29 -1.79 7.93
CA GLN A 103 -15.35 -1.35 9.33
C GLN A 103 -15.78 -2.47 10.29
N LYS A 104 -16.26 -3.61 9.76
CA LYS A 104 -16.70 -4.76 10.57
C LYS A 104 -15.60 -5.80 10.79
N PHE A 105 -14.38 -5.55 10.33
CA PHE A 105 -13.23 -6.47 10.48
C PHE A 105 -13.48 -7.87 9.87
N GLY A 106 -14.35 -7.94 8.86
CA GLY A 106 -14.73 -9.17 8.17
C GLY A 106 -13.76 -9.60 7.08
N LEU A 107 -14.29 -10.27 6.05
CA LEU A 107 -13.49 -10.80 4.94
C LEU A 107 -12.69 -9.72 4.21
N PHE A 108 -13.32 -8.57 3.94
CA PHE A 108 -12.67 -7.49 3.21
C PHE A 108 -11.55 -6.81 3.99
N PHE A 109 -11.68 -6.72 5.32
CA PHE A 109 -10.57 -6.29 6.17
C PHE A 109 -9.39 -7.29 6.10
N ASN A 110 -9.67 -8.59 6.14
CA ASN A 110 -8.63 -9.61 6.03
C ASN A 110 -7.93 -9.59 4.66
N TYR A 111 -8.68 -9.35 3.58
CA TYR A 111 -8.11 -9.21 2.23
C TYR A 111 -7.31 -7.94 2.05
N ASP A 112 -7.73 -6.84 2.65
CA ASP A 112 -6.97 -5.60 2.67
C ASP A 112 -5.63 -5.79 3.41
N LEU A 113 -5.65 -6.41 4.58
CA LEU A 113 -4.44 -6.71 5.35
C LEU A 113 -3.50 -7.66 4.60
N LEU A 114 -4.04 -8.69 3.93
CA LEU A 114 -3.27 -9.54 3.02
C LEU A 114 -2.66 -8.70 1.88
N GLY A 115 -3.43 -7.79 1.29
CA GLY A 115 -2.97 -6.84 0.28
C GLY A 115 -1.75 -6.06 0.76
N TYR A 116 -1.83 -5.40 1.91
CA TYR A 116 -0.69 -4.67 2.50
C TYR A 116 0.48 -5.60 2.84
N GLY A 117 0.23 -6.85 3.24
CA GLY A 117 1.28 -7.86 3.38
C GLY A 117 2.02 -8.12 2.06
N LEU A 118 1.31 -8.22 0.94
CA LEU A 118 1.92 -8.36 -0.38
C LEU A 118 2.63 -7.08 -0.84
N MET A 119 2.12 -5.90 -0.46
CA MET A 119 2.85 -4.64 -0.63
C MET A 119 4.19 -4.68 0.12
N ALA A 120 4.22 -5.21 1.35
CA ALA A 120 5.45 -5.37 2.13
C ALA A 120 6.47 -6.29 1.46
N LEU A 121 6.03 -7.42 0.90
CA LEU A 121 6.92 -8.25 0.07
C LEU A 121 7.40 -7.51 -1.17
N SER A 122 6.51 -6.78 -1.85
CA SER A 122 6.88 -5.97 -3.02
C SER A 122 7.98 -4.97 -2.69
N THR A 123 7.83 -4.20 -1.61
CA THR A 123 8.84 -3.23 -1.18
C THR A 123 10.14 -3.91 -0.79
N PHE A 124 10.11 -5.06 -0.10
CA PHE A 124 11.33 -5.78 0.26
C PHE A 124 12.16 -6.14 -0.97
N PHE A 125 11.52 -6.80 -1.94
CA PHE A 125 12.19 -7.18 -3.18
C PHE A 125 12.59 -5.95 -4.01
N ALA A 126 11.79 -4.89 -4.01
CA ALA A 126 12.17 -3.63 -4.65
C ALA A 126 13.43 -3.03 -4.01
N GLY A 127 13.54 -3.06 -2.67
CA GLY A 127 14.73 -2.61 -1.94
C GLY A 127 16.01 -3.36 -2.33
N LEU A 128 15.92 -4.65 -2.67
CA LEU A 128 17.06 -5.43 -3.18
C LEU A 128 17.55 -4.92 -4.54
N THR A 129 16.68 -4.29 -5.33
CA THR A 129 17.07 -3.72 -6.64
C THR A 129 17.78 -2.37 -6.56
N ILE A 130 17.73 -1.69 -5.40
CA ILE A 130 18.33 -0.35 -5.24
C ILE A 130 19.85 -0.45 -5.04
N GLU A 131 20.57 0.24 -5.91
CA GLU A 131 22.00 0.52 -5.76
C GLU A 131 22.23 1.70 -4.83
N SER A 132 23.07 1.51 -3.81
CA SER A 132 23.28 2.46 -2.72
C SER A 132 24.36 3.51 -3.03
N GLU A 133 24.23 4.17 -4.17
CA GLU A 133 25.20 5.17 -4.66
C GLU A 133 25.23 6.43 -3.76
N THR A 134 24.06 6.90 -3.33
CA THR A 134 23.94 8.11 -2.50
C THR A 134 23.32 7.83 -1.14
N LYS A 135 23.42 8.80 -0.21
CA LYS A 135 22.75 8.73 1.09
C LYS A 135 21.22 8.58 0.96
N ALA A 136 20.61 9.23 -0.04
CA ALA A 136 19.18 9.08 -0.30
C ALA A 136 18.83 7.64 -0.74
N ASP A 137 19.64 7.03 -1.59
CA ASP A 137 19.40 5.65 -2.06
C ASP A 137 19.58 4.64 -0.93
N LYS A 138 20.55 4.88 -0.03
CA LYS A 138 20.73 4.07 1.19
C LYS A 138 19.49 4.10 2.08
N TRP A 139 18.91 5.27 2.30
CA TRP A 139 17.67 5.41 3.08
C TRP A 139 16.47 4.78 2.37
N LEU A 140 16.32 5.01 1.06
CA LEU A 140 15.25 4.38 0.27
C LEU A 140 15.32 2.87 0.38
N LYS A 141 16.50 2.29 0.14
CA LYS A 141 16.76 0.86 0.28
C LYS A 141 16.42 0.35 1.68
N ALA A 142 16.92 1.02 2.72
CA ALA A 142 16.68 0.61 4.09
C ALA A 142 15.19 0.61 4.45
N LEU A 143 14.46 1.68 4.12
CA LEU A 143 13.02 1.78 4.38
C LEU A 143 12.24 0.69 3.63
N LEU A 144 12.56 0.43 2.37
CA LEU A 144 11.92 -0.61 1.57
C LEU A 144 12.18 -2.03 2.14
N LEU A 145 13.40 -2.30 2.61
CA LEU A 145 13.76 -3.59 3.21
C LEU A 145 13.11 -3.79 4.58
N ILE A 146 13.13 -2.76 5.45
CA ILE A 146 12.50 -2.81 6.78
C ILE A 146 10.99 -3.01 6.64
N HIS A 147 10.36 -2.39 5.65
CA HIS A 147 8.93 -2.56 5.37
C HIS A 147 8.54 -4.03 5.15
N GLY A 148 9.45 -4.84 4.58
CA GLY A 148 9.23 -6.28 4.38
C GLY A 148 8.89 -7.07 5.64
N VAL A 149 9.36 -6.63 6.81
CA VAL A 149 9.14 -7.32 8.10
C VAL A 149 7.65 -7.44 8.42
N PHE A 150 6.85 -6.46 8.01
CA PHE A 150 5.43 -6.40 8.31
C PHE A 150 4.58 -7.41 7.53
N PHE A 151 5.14 -8.08 6.52
CA PHE A 151 4.46 -9.19 5.85
C PHE A 151 3.98 -10.25 6.86
N ILE A 152 4.84 -10.61 7.82
CA ILE A 152 4.53 -11.66 8.81
C ILE A 152 3.34 -11.26 9.67
N SER A 153 3.31 -10.02 10.16
CA SER A 153 2.21 -9.54 10.98
C SER A 153 0.91 -9.45 10.16
N CYS A 154 0.97 -8.92 8.93
CA CYS A 154 -0.19 -8.82 8.06
C CYS A 154 -0.76 -10.19 7.66
N LEU A 155 0.08 -11.22 7.56
CA LEU A 155 -0.36 -12.57 7.23
C LEU A 155 -0.93 -13.32 8.44
N ILE A 156 -0.23 -13.28 9.58
CA ILE A 156 -0.52 -14.17 10.72
C ILE A 156 -1.63 -13.61 11.62
N MET A 157 -1.65 -12.29 11.89
CA MET A 157 -2.66 -11.71 12.78
C MET A 157 -4.12 -11.99 12.37
N PRO A 158 -4.51 -11.90 11.08
CA PRO A 158 -5.88 -12.24 10.68
C PRO A 158 -6.17 -13.75 10.78
N MET A 159 -5.18 -14.61 10.54
CA MET A 159 -5.33 -16.08 10.70
C MET A 159 -5.55 -16.50 12.16
N LEU A 160 -5.09 -15.70 13.11
CA LEU A 160 -5.31 -15.91 14.55
C LEU A 160 -6.67 -15.37 15.03
N GLY A 161 -7.47 -14.74 14.16
CA GLY A 161 -8.78 -14.20 14.52
C GLY A 161 -8.70 -13.02 15.50
N LEU A 162 -7.60 -12.27 15.47
CA LEU A 162 -7.37 -11.16 16.42
C LEU A 162 -8.26 -9.94 16.15
N PHE A 163 -8.88 -9.85 14.97
CA PHE A 163 -9.74 -8.75 14.57
C PHE A 163 -11.20 -9.21 14.59
N THR A 164 -12.03 -8.56 15.43
CA THR A 164 -13.43 -8.94 15.64
C THR A 164 -14.32 -7.70 15.71
N GLU A 165 -15.63 -7.88 15.48
CA GLU A 165 -16.62 -6.79 15.59
C GLU A 165 -16.66 -6.16 16.99
N ASP A 166 -16.34 -6.92 18.04
CA ASP A 166 -16.32 -6.46 19.43
C ASP A 166 -15.18 -5.46 19.71
N MET A 167 -14.26 -5.28 18.75
CA MET A 167 -13.28 -4.20 18.76
C MET A 167 -13.85 -2.85 18.29
N GLN A 168 -15.13 -2.77 17.89
CA GLN A 168 -15.80 -1.50 17.57
C GLN A 168 -15.71 -0.53 18.77
N GLY A 169 -14.99 0.58 18.58
CA GLY A 169 -14.57 1.50 19.66
C GLY A 169 -13.04 1.63 19.81
N ALA A 170 -12.29 0.71 19.19
CA ALA A 170 -10.86 0.84 18.92
C ALA A 170 -10.57 1.43 17.52
N ASP A 171 -11.58 2.03 16.87
CA ASP A 171 -11.48 2.59 15.51
C ASP A 171 -10.32 3.58 15.39
N TRP A 172 -10.08 4.34 16.47
CA TRP A 172 -8.94 5.26 16.57
C TRP A 172 -7.58 4.54 16.52
N ILE A 173 -7.48 3.29 16.99
CA ILE A 173 -6.27 2.46 16.89
C ILE A 173 -6.05 2.08 15.43
N GLY A 174 -7.10 1.68 14.71
CA GLY A 174 -7.04 1.39 13.28
C GLY A 174 -6.55 2.60 12.49
N VAL A 175 -7.14 3.78 12.75
CA VAL A 175 -6.70 5.05 12.17
C VAL A 175 -5.24 5.34 12.54
N ALA A 176 -4.85 5.22 13.81
CA ALA A 176 -3.48 5.50 14.25
C ALA A 176 -2.43 4.60 13.56
N VAL A 177 -2.75 3.31 13.36
CA VAL A 177 -1.89 2.37 12.64
C VAL A 177 -1.78 2.78 11.16
N LEU A 178 -2.88 3.11 10.50
CA LEU A 178 -2.87 3.56 9.11
C LEU A 178 -2.18 4.92 8.92
N GLU A 179 -2.29 5.83 9.89
CA GLU A 179 -1.53 7.09 9.92
C GLU A 179 -0.03 6.86 10.06
N PHE A 180 0.38 5.94 10.94
CA PHE A 180 1.79 5.53 11.03
C PHE A 180 2.31 5.05 9.67
N TRP A 181 1.51 4.26 8.95
CA TRP A 181 1.86 3.81 7.60
C TRP A 181 1.98 4.95 6.60
N CYS A 182 1.06 5.92 6.63
CA CYS A 182 1.16 7.10 5.77
C CYS A 182 2.45 7.88 6.04
N ILE A 183 2.77 8.12 7.32
CA ILE A 183 4.02 8.78 7.73
C ILE A 183 5.25 8.00 7.26
N TYR A 184 5.20 6.66 7.29
CA TYR A 184 6.29 5.80 6.83
C TYR A 184 6.49 5.87 5.31
N PHE A 185 5.42 5.97 4.53
CA PHE A 185 5.49 5.98 3.05
C PHE A 185 5.80 7.35 2.44
N ILE A 186 5.44 8.45 3.09
CA ILE A 186 5.81 9.81 2.63
C ILE A 186 7.31 9.95 2.30
N PRO A 187 8.26 9.58 3.20
CA PRO A 187 9.68 9.67 2.87
C PRO A 187 10.09 8.68 1.79
N ILE A 188 9.45 7.51 1.68
CA ILE A 188 9.72 6.54 0.60
C ILE A 188 9.40 7.17 -0.75
N ASP A 189 8.22 7.79 -0.91
CA ASP A 189 7.81 8.39 -2.17
C ASP A 189 8.72 9.58 -2.56
N ILE A 190 9.09 10.42 -1.60
CA ILE A 190 10.03 11.52 -1.82
C ILE A 190 11.39 10.98 -2.27
N LEU A 191 11.93 9.99 -1.56
CA LEU A 191 13.21 9.38 -1.89
C LEU A 191 13.18 8.66 -3.25
N MET A 192 12.05 8.05 -3.59
CA MET A 192 11.82 7.41 -4.88
C MET A 192 11.86 8.43 -6.04
N ILE A 193 11.21 9.59 -5.88
CA ILE A 193 11.32 10.70 -6.85
C ILE A 193 12.78 11.14 -7.01
N LEU A 194 13.52 11.28 -5.91
CA LEU A 194 14.93 11.70 -5.92
C LEU A 194 15.82 10.65 -6.58
N HIS A 195 15.58 9.36 -6.32
CA HIS A 195 16.29 8.24 -6.94
C HIS A 195 16.10 8.25 -8.46
N LEU A 196 14.84 8.30 -8.92
CA LEU A 196 14.51 8.30 -10.35
C LEU A 196 14.99 9.55 -11.09
N LYS A 197 15.04 10.72 -10.43
CA LYS A 197 15.59 11.94 -11.03
C LYS A 197 17.06 11.81 -11.42
N LYS A 198 17.82 10.93 -10.76
CA LYS A 198 19.26 10.72 -11.05
C LYS A 198 19.50 9.71 -12.16
N LYS A 199 18.70 8.65 -12.26
CA LYS A 199 18.86 7.64 -13.31
C LYS A 199 18.65 8.30 -14.70
N SER A 200 19.54 8.00 -15.64
CA SER A 200 19.54 8.55 -17.01
C SER A 200 18.66 7.73 -17.95
#